data_AF-A0A7R9R2I3-F1
#
_entry.id   AF-A0A7R9R2I3-F1
#
_cell.length_a   1.000
_cell.length_b   1.000
_cell.length_c   1.000
_cell.angle_alpha   90.00
_cell.angle_beta   90.00
_cell.angle_gamma   90.00
#
_symmetry.space_group_name_H-M   'P 1'
#
loop_
_entity.id
_entity.type
_entity.pdbx_description
1 polymer ?
#
loop_
_entity_poly.entity_id
_entity_poly.type
_entity_poly.pdbx_seq_one_letter_code
_entity_poly.pdbx_strand_id
1 'polypeptide(L)'
;PFSRNHNEKTVSQDQDPGVWALQGHPEVTDAARASLQLRYQLIHYLYTLFYRSYVYGDTVVRPLHHEWPLDNNTLGIDTQFLWGGNILISPFLFQNQKEVKAYLPPSVRWYEVKPQLKIAPQTGQVTIPDSHPNGPPPIHIRDHNIIPMVTDSQLVSTSQDSINIIDLVALPCHHQ
;
A
#
# COMPACT_ATOMS: atom_id res chain seq x y z
N PRO A 1 4.11 2.18 12.00
CA PRO A 1 3.77 3.28 11.07
C PRO A 1 2.31 3.72 11.24
N PHE A 2 2.11 5.02 11.40
CA PHE A 2 0.80 5.61 11.68
C PHE A 2 0.33 6.42 10.47
N SER A 3 -0.97 6.37 10.17
CA SER A 3 -1.59 7.30 9.23
C SER A 3 -2.13 8.44 10.07
N ARG A 4 -1.50 9.62 9.94
CA ARG A 4 -1.86 10.80 10.71
C ARG A 4 -1.67 12.02 9.83
N ASN A 5 -2.63 12.92 9.90
CA ASN A 5 -2.55 14.22 9.28
C ASN A 5 -2.29 15.30 10.36
N HIS A 6 -1.56 16.35 10.02
CA HIS A 6 -1.22 17.43 10.94
C HIS A 6 -0.88 18.72 10.18
N ASN A 7 -1.11 19.87 10.81
CA ASN A 7 -0.78 21.19 10.29
C ASN A 7 -0.20 22.08 11.40
N GLU A 8 0.55 23.12 10.99
CA GLU A 8 0.99 24.15 11.93
C GLU A 8 -0.20 25.03 12.35
N LYS A 9 -0.21 25.50 13.60
CA LYS A 9 -1.33 26.24 14.20
C LYS A 9 -1.68 27.58 13.54
N THR A 10 -0.72 28.26 12.92
CA THR A 10 -0.80 29.72 12.72
C THR A 10 -0.77 30.17 11.28
N VAL A 11 -0.14 29.41 10.39
CA VAL A 11 0.11 29.84 8.99
C VAL A 11 -0.34 28.79 7.97
N SER A 12 -0.54 27.55 8.40
CA SER A 12 -0.93 26.47 7.49
C SER A 12 -2.43 26.42 7.28
N GLN A 13 -2.81 26.14 6.04
CA GLN A 13 -4.17 25.74 5.72
C GLN A 13 -4.54 24.44 6.43
N ASP A 14 -5.82 24.28 6.77
CA ASP A 14 -6.34 23.02 7.29
C ASP A 14 -6.02 21.89 6.31
N GLN A 15 -5.41 20.83 6.82
CA GLN A 15 -5.00 19.70 6.01
C GLN A 15 -6.05 18.60 5.93
N ASP A 16 -7.17 18.73 6.66
CA ASP A 16 -8.25 17.74 6.66
C ASP A 16 -8.68 17.42 5.21
N PRO A 17 -8.80 16.13 4.83
CA PRO A 17 -9.13 15.75 3.46
C PRO A 17 -10.35 16.47 2.89
N GLY A 18 -11.40 16.72 3.70
CA GLY A 18 -12.63 17.37 3.24
C GLY A 18 -12.45 18.85 2.88
N VAL A 19 -11.44 19.52 3.42
CA VAL A 19 -11.18 20.93 3.15
C VAL A 19 -10.70 21.15 1.71
N TRP A 20 -9.95 20.20 1.14
CA TRP A 20 -9.43 20.33 -0.22
C TRP A 20 -10.54 20.40 -1.28
N ALA A 21 -11.60 19.62 -1.14
CA ALA A 21 -12.77 19.72 -2.03
C ALA A 21 -13.42 21.11 -1.97
N LEU A 22 -13.54 21.69 -0.78
CA LEU A 22 -14.10 23.05 -0.60
C LEU A 22 -13.22 24.14 -1.24
N GLN A 23 -11.92 23.88 -1.39
CA GLN A 23 -10.95 24.78 -2.02
C GLN A 23 -10.81 24.55 -3.53
N GLY A 24 -11.64 23.70 -4.14
CA GLY A 24 -11.59 23.42 -5.58
C GLY A 24 -10.61 22.32 -5.98
N HIS A 25 -10.13 21.52 -5.02
CA HIS A 25 -9.25 20.37 -5.22
C HIS A 25 -9.91 19.03 -4.81
N PRO A 26 -11.05 18.64 -5.42
CA PRO A 26 -11.75 17.41 -5.08
C PRO A 26 -10.89 16.15 -5.31
N GLU A 27 -9.94 16.19 -6.24
CA GLU A 27 -9.01 15.11 -6.55
C GLU A 27 -8.18 14.66 -5.34
N VAL A 28 -7.79 15.60 -4.49
CA VAL A 28 -7.03 15.32 -3.26
C VAL A 28 -7.91 14.58 -2.25
N THR A 29 -9.17 15.01 -2.13
CA THR A 29 -10.15 14.37 -1.24
C THR A 29 -10.44 12.94 -1.69
N ASP A 30 -10.59 12.73 -2.99
CA ASP A 30 -10.86 11.41 -3.57
C ASP A 30 -9.67 10.47 -3.41
N ALA A 31 -8.44 10.94 -3.66
CA ALA A 31 -7.22 10.17 -3.45
C ALA A 31 -7.02 9.78 -1.97
N ALA A 32 -7.27 10.71 -1.06
CA ALA A 32 -7.22 10.45 0.38
C ALA A 32 -8.28 9.41 0.80
N ARG A 33 -9.51 9.54 0.30
CA ARG A 33 -10.60 8.58 0.57
C ARG A 33 -10.24 7.18 0.06
N ALA A 34 -9.79 7.05 -1.18
CA ALA A 34 -9.43 5.78 -1.79
C ALA A 34 -8.27 5.10 -1.01
N SER A 35 -7.25 5.86 -0.64
CA SER A 35 -6.11 5.36 0.14
C SER A 35 -6.51 4.92 1.55
N LEU A 36 -7.39 5.69 2.21
CA LEU A 36 -7.90 5.34 3.54
C LEU A 36 -8.80 4.10 3.48
N GLN A 37 -9.69 4.00 2.49
CA GLN A 37 -10.53 2.82 2.29
C GLN A 37 -9.67 1.56 2.16
N LEU A 38 -8.65 1.58 1.29
CA LEU A 38 -7.73 0.46 1.14
C LEU A 38 -7.00 0.13 2.45
N ARG A 39 -6.56 1.14 3.20
CA ARG A 39 -5.95 0.94 4.52
C ARG A 39 -6.89 0.24 5.49
N TYR A 40 -8.16 0.62 5.53
CA TYR A 40 -9.17 0.00 6.39
C TYR A 40 -9.56 -1.40 5.92
N GLN A 41 -9.57 -1.66 4.60
CA GLN A 41 -9.67 -3.02 4.07
C GLN A 41 -8.49 -3.88 4.56
N LEU A 42 -7.28 -3.33 4.66
CA LEU A 42 -6.07 -4.02 5.12
C LEU A 42 -5.84 -3.96 6.65
N ILE A 43 -6.84 -3.56 7.45
CA ILE A 43 -6.62 -3.29 8.88
C ILE A 43 -6.16 -4.53 9.66
N HIS A 44 -6.71 -5.71 9.35
CA HIS A 44 -6.29 -6.96 9.98
C HIS A 44 -4.86 -7.35 9.62
N TYR A 45 -4.46 -7.13 8.37
CA TYR A 45 -3.08 -7.35 7.93
C TYR A 45 -2.12 -6.41 8.67
N LEU A 46 -2.43 -5.11 8.73
CA LEU A 46 -1.63 -4.12 9.46
C LEU A 46 -1.54 -4.45 10.95
N TYR A 47 -2.65 -4.88 11.58
CA TYR A 47 -2.66 -5.28 12.98
C TYR A 47 -1.76 -6.49 13.24
N THR A 48 -1.79 -7.47 12.33
CA THR A 48 -0.86 -8.62 12.36
C THR A 48 0.60 -8.17 12.26
N LEU A 49 0.92 -7.20 11.41
CA LEU A 49 2.28 -6.67 11.32
C LEU A 49 2.72 -5.97 12.61
N PHE A 50 1.83 -5.20 13.25
CA PHE A 50 2.13 -4.58 14.54
C PHE A 50 2.34 -5.61 15.65
N TYR A 51 1.51 -6.65 15.69
CA TYR A 51 1.70 -7.77 16.62
C TYR A 51 3.06 -8.44 16.42
N ARG A 52 3.43 -8.75 15.18
CA ARG A 52 4.74 -9.32 14.86
C ARG A 52 5.89 -8.40 15.24
N SER A 53 5.72 -7.09 15.04
CA SER A 53 6.72 -6.11 15.45
C SER A 53 6.95 -6.12 16.95
N TYR A 54 5.88 -6.22 17.74
CA TYR A 54 5.96 -6.34 19.20
C TYR A 54 6.58 -7.67 19.66
N VAL A 55 6.16 -8.80 19.10
CA VAL A 55 6.56 -10.13 19.59
C VAL A 55 7.93 -10.58 19.07
N TYR A 56 8.25 -10.28 17.81
CA TYR A 56 9.44 -10.81 17.13
C TYR A 56 10.47 -9.74 16.77
N GLY A 57 10.21 -8.46 17.02
CA GLY A 57 11.10 -7.36 16.60
C GLY A 57 11.05 -7.09 15.09
N ASP A 58 10.06 -7.63 14.39
CA ASP A 58 9.80 -7.35 12.99
C ASP A 58 9.53 -5.85 12.75
N THR A 59 9.80 -5.33 11.55
CA THR A 59 9.36 -3.99 11.16
C THR A 59 8.08 -4.05 10.33
N VAL A 60 7.16 -3.10 10.57
CA VAL A 60 5.89 -3.01 9.82
C VAL A 60 6.10 -2.44 8.43
N VAL A 61 6.95 -1.42 8.30
CA VAL A 61 7.39 -0.87 7.01
C VAL A 61 8.85 -1.26 6.81
N ARG A 62 9.20 -1.76 5.62
CA ARG A 62 10.56 -2.25 5.33
C ARG A 62 11.10 -1.67 4.02
N PRO A 63 12.40 -1.32 3.97
CA PRO A 63 13.08 -1.11 2.70
C PRO A 63 13.28 -2.47 2.01
N LEU A 64 13.47 -2.47 0.69
CA LEU A 64 13.60 -3.72 -0.06
C LEU A 64 14.84 -4.53 0.35
N HIS A 65 15.97 -3.89 0.61
CA HIS A 65 17.21 -4.58 0.98
C HIS A 65 17.12 -5.35 2.31
N HIS A 66 16.12 -5.09 3.16
CA HIS A 66 15.86 -5.92 4.34
C HIS A 66 15.35 -7.32 3.96
N GLU A 67 14.57 -7.44 2.89
CA GLU A 67 14.02 -8.71 2.42
C GLU A 67 14.91 -9.37 1.36
N TRP A 68 15.67 -8.58 0.59
CA TRP A 68 16.62 -9.06 -0.42
C TRP A 68 18.03 -8.50 -0.20
N PRO A 69 18.71 -8.88 0.89
CA PRO A 69 20.03 -8.33 1.24
C PRO A 69 21.14 -8.67 0.23
N LEU A 70 20.96 -9.72 -0.58
CA LEU A 70 21.91 -10.15 -1.61
C LEU A 70 21.65 -9.50 -2.99
N ASP A 71 20.57 -8.73 -3.12
CA ASP A 71 20.23 -8.04 -4.37
C ASP A 71 20.71 -6.59 -4.30
N ASN A 72 21.86 -6.33 -4.93
CA ASN A 72 22.48 -5.00 -4.96
C ASN A 72 21.56 -3.92 -5.54
N ASN A 73 20.58 -4.27 -6.38
CA ASN A 73 19.64 -3.31 -6.94
C ASN A 73 18.73 -2.69 -5.86
N THR A 74 18.58 -3.35 -4.71
CA THR A 74 17.67 -2.91 -3.63
C THR A 74 18.29 -1.92 -2.65
N LEU A 75 19.62 -1.77 -2.66
CA LEU A 75 20.36 -0.95 -1.69
C LEU A 75 20.07 0.55 -1.83
N GLY A 76 19.99 1.03 -3.06
CA GLY A 76 19.76 2.46 -3.37
C GLY A 76 18.29 2.85 -3.49
N ILE A 77 17.37 1.97 -3.16
CA ILE A 77 15.93 2.21 -3.35
C ILE A 77 15.34 2.90 -2.12
N ASP A 78 14.96 4.16 -2.30
CA ASP A 78 14.27 5.01 -1.32
C ASP A 78 12.87 5.46 -1.77
N THR A 79 12.47 5.13 -2.99
CA THR A 79 11.20 5.54 -3.61
C THR A 79 10.07 4.51 -3.52
N GLN A 80 10.32 3.36 -2.91
CA GLN A 80 9.33 2.29 -2.70
C GLN A 80 9.65 1.52 -1.42
N PHE A 81 8.62 0.94 -0.82
CA PHE A 81 8.73 0.25 0.46
C PHE A 81 7.72 -0.88 0.56
N LEU A 82 7.95 -1.77 1.52
CA LEU A 82 7.04 -2.86 1.84
C LEU A 82 6.22 -2.55 3.09
N TRP A 83 4.98 -3.01 3.11
CA TRP A 83 4.31 -3.40 4.35
C TRP A 83 4.59 -4.87 4.62
N GLY A 84 5.23 -5.14 5.75
CA GLY A 84 5.79 -6.46 6.06
C GLY A 84 6.77 -6.90 4.96
N GLY A 85 6.69 -8.17 4.54
CA GLY A 85 7.45 -8.70 3.40
C GLY A 85 6.60 -8.98 2.15
N ASN A 86 5.32 -8.60 2.15
CA ASN A 86 4.33 -9.17 1.22
C ASN A 86 3.63 -8.13 0.32
N ILE A 87 3.51 -6.88 0.77
CA ILE A 87 2.85 -5.82 0.01
C ILE A 87 3.88 -4.76 -0.34
N LEU A 88 4.21 -4.64 -1.62
CA LEU A 88 5.12 -3.62 -2.14
C LEU A 88 4.32 -2.41 -2.63
N ILE A 89 4.74 -1.22 -2.21
CA ILE A 89 4.09 0.06 -2.50
C ILE A 89 5.10 0.96 -3.23
N SER A 90 4.69 1.47 -4.39
CA SER A 90 5.52 2.32 -5.27
C SER A 90 4.85 3.67 -5.52
N PRO A 91 4.95 4.65 -4.61
CA PRO A 91 4.25 5.93 -4.70
C PRO A 91 4.78 6.87 -5.80
N PHE A 92 3.90 7.79 -6.23
CA PHE A 92 4.27 8.97 -7.00
C PHE A 92 4.77 10.04 -6.02
N LEU A 93 6.05 10.40 -6.09
CA LEU A 93 6.73 11.26 -5.12
C LEU A 93 7.04 12.66 -5.66
N PHE A 94 7.07 12.83 -6.98
CA PHE A 94 7.49 14.07 -7.62
C PHE A 94 6.31 14.79 -8.27
N GLN A 95 6.36 16.12 -8.24
CA GLN A 95 5.33 16.95 -8.87
C GLN A 95 5.21 16.63 -10.37
N ASN A 96 3.99 16.54 -10.87
CA ASN A 96 3.66 16.25 -12.27
C ASN A 96 4.19 14.90 -12.79
N GLN A 97 4.61 13.99 -11.90
CA GLN A 97 5.06 12.66 -12.28
C GLN A 97 3.91 11.88 -12.96
N LYS A 98 4.16 11.31 -14.15
CA LYS A 98 3.18 10.55 -14.94
C LYS A 98 3.45 9.05 -14.98
N GLU A 99 4.59 8.63 -14.45
CA GLU A 99 4.99 7.23 -14.37
C GLU A 99 5.88 7.00 -13.15
N VAL A 100 5.78 5.81 -12.56
CA VAL A 100 6.66 5.33 -11.50
C VAL A 100 7.54 4.23 -12.06
N LYS A 101 8.84 4.30 -11.78
CA LYS A 101 9.78 3.21 -12.04
C LYS A 101 9.88 2.36 -10.78
N ALA A 102 9.18 1.24 -10.77
CA ALA A 102 9.18 0.29 -9.65
C ALA A 102 10.17 -0.85 -9.93
N TYR A 103 10.94 -1.25 -8.93
CA TYR A 103 11.75 -2.44 -8.96
C TYR A 103 11.02 -3.59 -8.28
N LEU A 104 10.74 -4.65 -9.03
CA LEU A 104 10.11 -5.89 -8.55
C LEU A 104 11.19 -6.98 -8.44
N PRO A 105 11.64 -7.35 -7.23
CA PRO A 105 12.67 -8.36 -7.06
C PRO A 105 12.35 -9.65 -7.82
N PRO A 106 13.24 -10.13 -8.72
CA PRO A 106 12.91 -11.19 -9.67
C PRO A 106 12.91 -12.59 -9.06
N SER A 107 13.37 -12.74 -7.81
CA SER A 107 13.38 -14.00 -7.08
C SER A 107 11.97 -14.51 -6.71
N VAL A 108 10.95 -13.66 -6.87
CA VAL A 108 9.54 -13.98 -6.58
C VAL A 108 8.63 -13.36 -7.61
N ARG A 109 7.40 -13.88 -7.73
CA ARG A 109 6.37 -13.23 -8.56
C ARG A 109 5.61 -12.18 -7.79
N TRP A 110 5.15 -11.18 -8.53
CA TRP A 110 4.40 -10.04 -8.03
C TRP A 110 3.08 -9.94 -8.77
N TYR A 111 2.04 -9.57 -8.04
CA TYR A 111 0.67 -9.44 -8.54
C TYR A 111 0.21 -8.00 -8.29
N GLU A 112 -0.04 -7.27 -9.37
CA GLU A 112 -0.55 -5.91 -9.28
C GLU A 112 -2.01 -5.88 -8.79
N VAL A 113 -2.28 -5.05 -7.78
CA VAL A 113 -3.63 -4.83 -7.27
C VAL A 113 -4.25 -3.66 -8.02
N LYS A 114 -5.21 -3.96 -8.91
CA LYS A 114 -6.03 -2.97 -9.61
C LYS A 114 -7.50 -3.10 -9.17
N PRO A 115 -8.33 -2.03 -9.31
CA PRO A 115 -9.79 -2.10 -9.07
C PRO A 115 -10.51 -3.22 -9.83
N GLN A 116 -9.86 -3.76 -10.87
CA GLN A 116 -10.16 -5.03 -11.50
C GLN A 116 -8.84 -5.81 -11.51
N LEU A 117 -8.64 -6.72 -10.56
CA LEU A 117 -7.39 -7.45 -10.33
C LEU A 117 -6.84 -8.04 -11.65
N LYS A 118 -5.94 -7.31 -12.33
CA LYS A 118 -5.28 -7.76 -13.56
C LYS A 118 -3.91 -8.27 -13.17
N ILE A 119 -3.80 -9.59 -13.23
CA ILE A 119 -2.61 -10.34 -12.86
C ILE A 119 -1.62 -10.26 -14.02
N ALA A 120 -0.55 -9.47 -13.86
CA ALA A 120 0.62 -9.56 -14.72
C ALA A 120 1.80 -10.01 -13.85
N PRO A 121 2.45 -11.15 -14.14
CA PRO A 121 3.69 -11.54 -13.48
C PRO A 121 4.79 -10.61 -13.99
N GLN A 122 5.00 -9.51 -13.29
CA GLN A 122 6.07 -8.57 -13.62
C GLN A 122 7.25 -8.81 -12.68
N THR A 123 8.45 -8.83 -13.23
CA THR A 123 9.72 -8.98 -12.49
C THR A 123 10.76 -8.03 -13.08
N GLY A 124 11.71 -7.58 -12.24
CA GLY A 124 12.70 -6.58 -12.61
C GLY A 124 12.18 -5.16 -12.54
N GLN A 125 12.81 -4.24 -13.30
CA GLN A 125 12.39 -2.85 -13.35
C GLN A 125 11.17 -2.68 -14.26
N VAL A 126 10.12 -2.07 -13.74
CA VAL A 126 8.83 -1.86 -14.41
C VAL A 126 8.50 -0.38 -14.40
N THR A 127 8.03 0.14 -15.54
CA THR A 127 7.42 1.47 -15.64
C THR A 127 5.91 1.36 -15.53
N ILE A 128 5.33 2.02 -14.53
CA ILE A 128 3.90 1.99 -14.22
C ILE A 128 3.30 3.37 -14.52
N PRO A 129 2.38 3.51 -15.49
CA PRO A 129 1.75 4.78 -15.79
C PRO A 129 0.74 5.18 -14.71
N ASP A 130 0.56 6.49 -14.55
CA ASP A 130 -0.49 7.08 -13.72
C ASP A 130 -1.88 6.88 -14.35
N SER A 131 -2.37 5.64 -14.27
CA SER A 131 -3.66 5.22 -14.84
C SER A 131 -4.84 5.50 -13.91
N HIS A 132 -4.57 5.84 -12.65
CA HIS A 132 -5.55 6.10 -11.60
C HIS A 132 -5.08 7.25 -10.70
N PRO A 133 -5.08 8.51 -11.19
CA PRO A 133 -4.49 9.66 -10.49
C PRO A 133 -5.12 9.98 -9.13
N ASN A 134 -6.38 9.58 -8.92
CA ASN A 134 -7.11 9.76 -7.67
C ASN A 134 -7.23 8.45 -6.88
N GLY A 135 -6.44 7.43 -7.23
CA GLY A 135 -6.43 6.12 -6.58
C GLY A 135 -5.30 5.98 -5.57
N PRO A 136 -5.23 4.83 -4.87
CA PRO A 136 -4.05 4.47 -4.11
C PRO A 136 -2.83 4.34 -5.05
N PRO A 137 -1.60 4.48 -4.53
CA PRO A 137 -0.40 4.25 -5.32
C PRO A 137 -0.35 2.80 -5.86
N PRO A 138 0.48 2.53 -6.88
CA PRO A 138 0.74 1.17 -7.34
C PRO A 138 1.13 0.23 -6.20
N ILE A 139 0.41 -0.89 -6.13
CA ILE A 139 0.59 -1.92 -5.10
C ILE A 139 0.77 -3.27 -5.77
N HIS A 140 1.78 -4.00 -5.32
CA HIS A 140 2.05 -5.36 -5.74
C HIS A 140 2.06 -6.30 -4.54
N ILE A 141 1.36 -7.42 -4.66
CA ILE A 141 1.36 -8.47 -3.65
C ILE A 141 2.32 -9.57 -4.11
N ARG A 142 3.20 -9.98 -3.20
CA ARG A 142 4.15 -11.07 -3.40
C ARG A 142 3.41 -12.42 -3.50
N ASP A 143 3.87 -13.29 -4.39
CA ASP A 143 3.35 -14.65 -4.54
C ASP A 143 3.37 -15.46 -3.22
N HIS A 144 2.56 -16.53 -3.16
CA HIS A 144 2.46 -17.44 -2.00
C HIS A 144 2.03 -16.80 -0.68
N ASN A 145 1.42 -15.61 -0.72
CA ASN A 145 0.93 -14.94 0.47
C ASN A 145 -0.59 -14.94 0.53
N ILE A 146 -1.09 -15.00 1.75
CA ILE A 146 -2.51 -14.82 2.08
C ILE A 146 -2.63 -13.48 2.80
N ILE A 147 -3.38 -12.55 2.21
CA ILE A 147 -3.61 -11.23 2.79
C ILE A 147 -5.02 -11.17 3.37
N PRO A 148 -5.18 -11.04 4.71
CA PRO A 148 -6.49 -10.85 5.32
C PRO A 148 -6.99 -9.44 5.08
N MET A 149 -8.17 -9.33 4.47
CA MET A 149 -8.81 -8.06 4.12
C MET A 149 -10.27 -8.03 4.58
N VAL A 150 -10.81 -6.83 4.77
CA VAL A 150 -12.24 -6.60 5.02
C VAL A 150 -12.88 -6.15 3.70
N THR A 151 -13.97 -6.80 3.29
CA THR A 151 -14.65 -6.50 2.01
C THR A 151 -15.21 -5.08 1.97
N ASP A 152 -15.81 -4.63 3.09
CA ASP A 152 -16.37 -3.29 3.23
C ASP A 152 -15.63 -2.48 4.29
N SER A 153 -14.87 -1.48 3.83
CA SER A 153 -14.12 -0.56 4.69
C SER A 153 -15.01 0.26 5.64
N GLN A 154 -16.31 0.42 5.36
CA GLN A 154 -17.23 1.15 6.24
C GLN A 154 -17.64 0.35 7.49
N LEU A 155 -17.40 -0.98 7.49
CA LEU A 155 -17.73 -1.85 8.63
C LEU A 155 -16.68 -1.80 9.73
N VAL A 156 -15.53 -1.16 9.51
CA VAL A 156 -14.51 -0.95 10.55
C VAL A 156 -14.92 0.24 11.43
N SER A 157 -16.05 0.14 12.10
CA SER A 157 -16.46 1.05 13.17
C SER A 157 -15.95 0.54 14.52
N THR A 158 -15.59 1.47 15.42
CA THR A 158 -15.15 1.16 16.79
C THR A 158 -16.24 0.56 17.69
N SER A 159 -17.43 0.27 17.15
CA SER A 159 -18.63 -0.09 17.92
C SER A 159 -19.41 -1.30 17.41
N GLN A 160 -18.88 -2.09 16.46
CA GLN A 160 -19.60 -3.25 15.95
C GLN A 160 -18.83 -4.57 16.14
N ASP A 161 -19.36 -5.41 17.03
CA ASP A 161 -19.01 -6.82 17.25
C ASP A 161 -19.40 -7.74 16.08
N SER A 162 -19.70 -7.19 14.90
CA SER A 162 -20.03 -7.98 13.73
C SER A 162 -18.74 -8.55 13.14
N ILE A 163 -18.73 -9.87 12.93
CA ILE A 163 -17.70 -10.62 12.22
C ILE A 163 -17.38 -9.88 10.92
N ASN A 164 -16.28 -9.13 10.90
CA ASN A 164 -15.75 -8.55 9.68
C ASN A 164 -15.49 -9.71 8.73
N ILE A 165 -16.16 -9.74 7.58
CA ILE A 165 -15.92 -10.76 6.57
C ILE A 165 -14.45 -10.65 6.19
N ILE A 166 -13.69 -11.72 6.48
CA ILE A 166 -12.27 -11.80 6.14
C ILE A 166 -12.19 -12.38 4.74
N ASP A 167 -11.89 -11.53 3.76
CA ASP A 167 -11.45 -11.99 2.46
C ASP A 167 -9.98 -12.39 2.54
N LEU A 168 -9.67 -13.57 2.02
CA LEU A 168 -8.32 -14.07 1.89
C LEU A 168 -7.94 -14.05 0.41
N VAL A 169 -7.06 -13.12 0.03
CA VAL A 169 -6.46 -13.14 -1.29
C VAL A 169 -5.29 -14.11 -1.25
N ALA A 170 -5.48 -15.31 -1.81
CA ALA A 170 -4.43 -16.31 -2.00
C ALA A 170 -3.89 -16.24 -3.43
N LEU A 171 -2.56 -16.16 -3.57
CA LEU A 171 -1.90 -16.05 -4.87
C LEU A 171 -1.28 -17.39 -5.27
N PRO A 172 -1.47 -17.85 -6.53
CA PRO A 172 -1.16 -19.21 -6.93
C PRO A 172 0.33 -19.55 -6.81
N CYS A 173 0.59 -20.78 -6.36
CA CYS A 173 1.90 -21.42 -6.40
C CYS A 173 2.09 -22.09 -7.76
N HIS A 174 3.16 -21.76 -8.50
CA HIS A 174 3.62 -22.66 -9.56
C HIS A 174 4.91 -23.31 -9.12
N HIS A 175 4.90 -24.64 -9.04
CA HIS A 175 6.11 -25.44 -9.02
C HIS A 175 6.80 -25.30 -10.39
N GLN A 176 8.08 -24.93 -10.36
CA GLN A 176 9.01 -25.21 -11.45
C GLN A 176 9.72 -26.51 -11.14
#